data_AF-A0A015IB00-F1
#
_entry.id   AF-A0A015IB00-F1
#
_cell.length_a   1.000
_cell.length_b   1.000
_cell.length_c   1.000
_cell.angle_alpha   90.00
_cell.angle_beta   90.00
_cell.angle_gamma   90.00
#
_symmetry.space_group_name_H-M   'P 1'
#
loop_
_entity.id
_entity.type
_entity.pdbx_description
1 polymer ?
#
loop_
_entity_poly.entity_id
_entity_poly.type
_entity_poly.pdbx_seq_one_letter_code
_entity_poly.pdbx_strand_id
1 'polypeptide(L)'
;MGNKEGGKRINKKVIQYLQAYFHAGNLNPKDRYIAEKMHESLKELAHENELSVKDILEVKTIKRWIERYSAFSKKKMSKKELEQCALEESSLIMNTTHNRASKRQKRG
;
A
#
# COMPACT_ATOMS: atom_id res chain seq x y z
N MET A 1 1.99 -0.83 -30.47
CA MET A 1 1.58 -0.65 -29.06
C MET A 1 0.98 -1.97 -28.59
N GLY A 2 1.64 -2.70 -27.69
CA GLY A 2 1.30 -4.08 -27.35
C GLY A 2 -0.06 -4.22 -26.68
N ASN A 3 -0.90 -5.11 -27.23
CA ASN A 3 -2.15 -5.56 -26.65
C ASN A 3 -1.84 -6.26 -25.32
N LYS A 4 -2.06 -5.57 -24.20
CA LYS A 4 -1.91 -6.17 -22.86
C LYS A 4 -3.05 -7.14 -22.66
N GLU A 5 -2.68 -8.41 -22.65
CA GLU A 5 -3.48 -9.59 -22.35
C GLU A 5 -4.66 -9.25 -21.43
N GLY A 6 -5.87 -9.52 -21.91
CA GLY A 6 -7.07 -9.61 -21.10
C GLY A 6 -6.99 -10.81 -20.16
N GLY A 7 -6.00 -10.83 -19.28
CA GLY A 7 -5.87 -11.83 -18.23
C GLY A 7 -7.09 -11.81 -17.34
N LYS A 8 -7.53 -13.00 -16.90
CA LYS A 8 -8.67 -13.19 -16.00
C LYS A 8 -8.61 -12.16 -14.87
N ARG A 9 -9.57 -11.24 -14.86
CA ARG A 9 -9.64 -10.17 -13.87
C ARG A 9 -9.90 -10.81 -12.51
N ILE A 10 -9.01 -10.59 -11.56
CA ILE A 10 -9.22 -11.01 -10.17
C ILE A 10 -10.38 -10.19 -9.62
N ASN A 11 -11.30 -10.85 -8.91
CA ASN A 11 -12.43 -10.17 -8.28
C ASN A 11 -11.92 -9.10 -7.30
N LYS A 12 -12.50 -7.90 -7.35
CA LYS A 12 -12.13 -6.76 -6.49
C LYS A 12 -12.24 -7.11 -5.01
N LYS A 13 -13.23 -7.92 -4.62
CA LYS A 13 -13.42 -8.35 -3.22
C LYS A 13 -12.24 -9.20 -2.74
N VAL A 14 -11.78 -10.15 -3.56
CA VAL A 14 -10.60 -10.97 -3.28
C VAL A 14 -9.35 -10.10 -3.09
N ILE A 15 -9.17 -9.09 -3.96
CA ILE A 15 -8.04 -8.15 -3.83
C ILE A 15 -8.08 -7.41 -2.49
N GLN A 16 -9.27 -7.00 -2.02
CA GLN A 16 -9.40 -6.31 -0.73
C GLN A 16 -8.99 -7.20 0.45
N TYR A 17 -9.41 -8.46 0.49
CA TYR A 17 -8.96 -9.39 1.53
C TYR A 17 -7.45 -9.61 1.50
N LEU A 18 -6.87 -9.85 0.31
CA LEU A 18 -5.43 -10.02 0.17
C LEU A 18 -4.65 -8.78 0.67
N GLN A 19 -5.16 -7.58 0.42
CA GLN A 19 -4.59 -6.35 0.96
C GLN A 19 -4.69 -6.29 2.48
N ALA A 20 -5.85 -6.61 3.06
CA ALA A 20 -6.03 -6.61 4.51
C ALA A 20 -5.04 -7.57 5.20
N TYR A 21 -4.92 -8.81 4.70
CA TYR A 21 -3.97 -9.79 5.21
C TYR A 21 -2.50 -9.33 5.08
N PHE A 22 -2.16 -8.69 3.96
CA PHE A 22 -0.81 -8.16 3.74
C PHE A 22 -0.47 -7.03 4.74
N HIS A 23 -1.41 -6.11 5.00
CA HIS A 23 -1.18 -5.02 5.95
C HIS A 23 -1.13 -5.51 7.39
N ALA A 24 -1.96 -6.48 7.78
CA ALA A 24 -1.89 -7.10 9.12
C ALA A 24 -0.50 -7.68 9.39
N GLY A 25 0.08 -8.38 8.41
CA GLY A 25 1.44 -8.91 8.49
C GLY A 25 2.56 -7.86 8.56
N ASN A 26 2.31 -6.64 8.08
CA ASN A 26 3.27 -5.54 8.21
C ASN A 26 3.23 -4.90 9.60
N LEU A 27 2.09 -4.97 10.30
CA LEU A 27 1.94 -4.47 11.67
C LEU A 27 2.51 -5.46 12.69
N ASN A 28 2.31 -6.76 12.47
CA ASN A 28 2.82 -7.82 13.33
C ASN A 28 3.47 -8.94 12.50
N PRO A 29 4.80 -9.16 12.61
CA PRO A 29 5.49 -10.22 11.88
C PRO A 29 4.96 -11.62 12.16
N LYS A 30 4.39 -11.86 13.36
CA LYS A 30 3.77 -13.15 13.73
C LYS A 30 2.50 -13.42 12.93
N ASP A 31 1.81 -12.36 12.53
CA ASP A 31 0.60 -12.39 11.71
C ASP A 31 0.92 -12.26 10.22
N ARG A 32 2.18 -12.43 9.82
CA ARG A 32 2.56 -12.38 8.42
C ARG A 32 1.95 -13.55 7.67
N TYR A 33 0.89 -13.25 6.93
CA TYR A 33 0.24 -14.21 6.05
C TYR A 33 1.18 -14.64 4.92
N ILE A 34 1.63 -15.90 4.99
CA ILE A 34 2.20 -16.60 3.84
C ILE A 34 1.08 -16.97 2.86
N ALA A 35 1.44 -17.24 1.60
CA ALA A 35 0.46 -17.50 0.56
C ALA A 35 -0.47 -18.70 0.86
N GLU A 36 0.02 -19.71 1.58
CA GLU A 36 -0.78 -20.85 2.03
C GLU A 36 -1.88 -20.41 3.01
N LYS A 37 -1.55 -19.63 4.05
CA LYS A 37 -2.53 -19.08 4.99
C LYS A 37 -3.56 -18.18 4.31
N MET A 38 -3.12 -17.33 3.37
CA MET A 38 -4.07 -16.50 2.60
C MET A 38 -5.04 -17.36 1.78
N HIS A 39 -4.55 -18.47 1.21
CA HIS A 39 -5.38 -19.40 0.45
C HIS A 39 -6.42 -20.10 1.33
N GLU A 40 -6.01 -20.51 2.53
CA GLU A 40 -6.92 -21.10 3.53
C GLU A 40 -8.01 -20.11 3.93
N SER A 41 -7.66 -18.87 4.28
CA SER A 41 -8.67 -17.87 4.62
C SER A 41 -9.61 -17.53 3.45
N LEU A 42 -9.12 -17.55 2.20
CA LEU A 42 -10.02 -17.40 1.03
C LEU A 42 -10.98 -18.58 0.87
N LYS A 43 -10.59 -19.80 1.27
CA LYS A 43 -11.50 -20.96 1.29
C LYS A 43 -12.54 -20.85 2.39
N GLU A 44 -12.15 -20.39 3.58
CA GLU A 44 -13.07 -20.13 4.70
C GLU A 44 -14.14 -19.12 4.28
N LEU A 45 -13.73 -18.00 3.68
CA LEU A 45 -14.65 -16.99 3.15
C LEU A 45 -15.58 -17.54 2.06
N ALA A 46 -15.11 -18.49 1.24
CA ALA A 46 -15.97 -19.14 0.26
C ALA A 46 -16.96 -20.12 0.90
N HIS A 47 -16.54 -20.80 1.97
CA HIS A 47 -17.42 -21.66 2.76
C HIS A 47 -18.52 -20.85 3.48
N GLU A 48 -18.19 -19.65 3.94
CA GLU A 48 -19.14 -18.69 4.53
C GLU A 48 -20.02 -17.97 3.50
N ASN A 49 -19.91 -18.32 2.21
CA ASN A 49 -20.56 -17.65 1.07
C ASN A 49 -20.22 -16.16 0.91
N GLU A 50 -19.15 -15.67 1.55
CA GLU A 50 -18.66 -14.31 1.34
C GLU A 50 -17.94 -14.15 0.00
N LEU A 51 -17.37 -15.24 -0.52
CA LEU A 51 -16.69 -15.32 -1.82
C LEU A 51 -17.25 -16.47 -2.67
N SER A 52 -17.22 -16.31 -3.99
CA SER A 52 -17.50 -17.43 -4.88
C SER A 52 -16.32 -18.40 -4.88
N VAL A 53 -16.61 -19.70 -4.88
CA VAL A 53 -15.58 -20.75 -5.05
C VAL A 53 -14.76 -20.53 -6.34
N LYS A 54 -15.36 -19.93 -7.37
CA LYS A 54 -14.69 -19.60 -8.64
C LYS A 54 -13.66 -18.47 -8.53
N ASP A 55 -13.74 -17.68 -7.48
CA ASP A 55 -12.89 -16.53 -7.20
C ASP A 55 -11.71 -16.88 -6.27
N ILE A 56 -11.69 -18.09 -5.70
CA ILE A 56 -10.57 -18.58 -4.91
C ILE A 56 -9.34 -18.66 -5.81
N LEU A 57 -8.30 -17.91 -5.46
CA LEU A 57 -7.05 -17.91 -6.18
C LEU A 57 -6.19 -19.09 -5.72
N GLU A 58 -5.46 -19.71 -6.64
CA GLU A 58 -4.46 -20.69 -6.27
C GLU A 58 -3.30 -20.06 -5.49
N VAL A 59 -2.69 -20.83 -4.59
CA VAL A 59 -1.49 -20.46 -3.83
C VAL A 59 -0.39 -19.85 -4.72
N LYS A 60 -0.14 -20.41 -5.91
CA LYS A 60 0.88 -19.89 -6.84
C LYS A 60 0.56 -18.47 -7.33
N THR A 61 -0.72 -18.18 -7.55
CA THR A 61 -1.21 -16.87 -7.97
C THR A 61 -1.09 -15.87 -6.84
N ILE A 62 -1.39 -16.30 -5.61
CA ILE A 62 -1.23 -15.50 -4.41
C ILE A 62 0.25 -15.17 -4.17
N LYS A 63 1.18 -16.13 -4.30
CA LYS A 63 2.64 -15.88 -4.20
C LYS A 63 3.08 -14.78 -5.17
N ARG A 64 2.73 -14.92 -6.46
CA ARG A 64 3.02 -13.90 -7.50
C ARG A 64 2.33 -12.57 -7.25
N TRP A 65 1.15 -12.57 -6.61
CA TRP A 65 0.45 -11.35 -6.25
C TRP A 65 1.16 -10.62 -5.11
N ILE A 66 1.59 -11.34 -4.05
CA ILE A 66 2.34 -10.79 -2.91
C ILE A 66 3.65 -10.16 -3.39
N GLU A 67 4.41 -10.84 -4.26
CA GLU A 67 5.67 -10.32 -4.82
C GLU A 67 5.45 -8.99 -5.56
N ARG A 68 4.47 -8.96 -6.46
CA ARG A 68 4.11 -7.75 -7.22
C ARG A 68 3.59 -6.63 -6.32
N TYR A 69 2.73 -6.96 -5.36
CA TYR A 69 2.14 -5.99 -4.45
C TYR A 69 3.18 -5.42 -3.47
N SER A 70 4.13 -6.24 -3.01
CA SER A 70 5.24 -5.79 -2.17
C SER A 70 6.14 -4.79 -2.91
N ALA A 71 6.51 -5.07 -4.15
CA ALA A 71 7.28 -4.14 -4.98
C ALA A 71 6.51 -2.83 -5.24
N PHE A 72 5.21 -2.94 -5.54
CA PHE A 72 4.34 -1.78 -5.71
C PHE A 72 4.21 -0.93 -4.44
N SER A 73 4.04 -1.58 -3.28
CA SER A 73 3.92 -0.91 -1.98
C SER A 73 5.18 -0.14 -1.62
N LYS A 74 6.37 -0.74 -1.77
CA LYS A 74 7.66 -0.07 -1.57
C LYS A 74 7.79 1.18 -2.46
N LYS A 75 7.49 1.06 -3.75
CA LYS A 75 7.52 2.19 -4.68
C LYS A 75 6.54 3.31 -4.27
N LYS A 76 5.35 2.94 -3.79
CA LYS A 76 4.35 3.89 -3.32
C LYS A 76 4.79 4.62 -2.04
N MET A 77 5.41 3.91 -1.09
CA MET A 77 5.97 4.52 0.12
C MET A 77 7.09 5.50 -0.23
N SER A 78 8.06 5.09 -1.05
CA SER A 78 9.14 6.01 -1.48
C SER A 78 8.63 7.24 -2.23
N LYS A 79 7.57 7.10 -3.05
CA LYS A 79 6.94 8.26 -3.71
C LYS A 79 6.30 9.21 -2.69
N LYS A 80 5.60 8.67 -1.69
CA LYS A 80 5.01 9.46 -0.60
C LYS A 80 6.06 10.14 0.28
N GLU A 81 7.22 9.51 0.49
CA GLU A 81 8.34 10.09 1.22
C GLU A 81 8.96 11.26 0.44
N LEU A 82 9.19 11.09 -0.87
CA LEU A 82 9.67 12.18 -1.74
C LEU A 82 8.69 13.36 -1.77
N GLU A 83 7.39 13.09 -1.85
CA GLU A 83 6.35 14.13 -1.80
C GLU A 83 6.34 14.87 -0.44
N GLN A 84 6.53 14.15 0.68
CA GLN A 84 6.62 14.78 2.00
C GLN A 84 7.90 15.61 2.18
N CYS A 85 9.06 15.12 1.73
CA CYS A 85 10.30 15.91 1.72
C CYS A 85 10.15 17.21 0.93
N ALA A 86 9.48 17.16 -0.23
CA ALA A 86 9.24 18.33 -1.07
C ALA A 86 8.25 19.35 -0.44
N LEU A 87 7.35 18.91 0.44
CA LEU A 87 6.40 19.78 1.14
C LEU A 87 6.98 20.40 2.43
N GLU A 88 7.88 19.69 3.11
CA GLU A 88 8.64 20.22 4.26
C GLU A 88 9.54 21.41 3.85
N GLU A 89 10.12 21.39 2.66
CA GLU A 89 10.93 22.50 2.12
C GLU A 89 10.10 23.79 1.96
N SER A 90 8.84 23.68 1.52
CA SER A 90 7.91 24.82 1.42
C SER A 90 7.58 25.44 2.78
N SER A 91 7.37 24.60 3.80
CA SER A 91 7.10 24.99 5.19
C SER A 91 8.28 25.75 5.82
N LEU A 92 9.51 25.26 5.66
CA LEU A 92 10.71 25.90 6.23
C LEU A 92 10.99 27.31 5.68
N ILE A 93 10.65 27.58 4.41
CA ILE A 93 10.87 28.89 3.76
C ILE A 93 9.89 29.96 4.30
N MET A 94 8.66 29.57 4.69
CA MET A 94 7.69 30.50 5.28
C MET A 94 8.04 30.92 6.72
N ASN A 95 8.70 30.04 7.48
CA ASN A 95 9.01 30.27 8.89
C ASN A 95 10.25 31.18 9.08
N THR A 96 11.16 31.21 8.11
CA THR A 96 12.38 32.04 8.16
C THR A 96 12.16 33.47 7.65
N THR A 97 11.14 33.72 6.82
CA THR A 97 10.82 35.05 6.29
C THR A 97 10.08 35.93 7.29
N HIS A 98 9.21 35.38 8.15
CA HIS A 98 8.51 36.17 9.17
C HIS A 98 9.44 36.68 10.30
N ASN A 99 10.52 35.95 10.61
CA ASN A 99 11.41 36.30 11.72
C ASN A 99 12.53 37.29 11.37
N ARG A 100 12.81 37.55 10.08
CA ARG A 100 13.80 38.56 9.65
C ARG A 100 13.25 39.98 9.60
N ALA A 101 11.93 40.16 9.51
CA ALA A 101 11.32 41.49 9.35
C ALA A 101 11.31 42.34 10.63
N SER A 102 11.41 41.73 11.82
CA SER A 102 11.19 42.45 13.09
C SER A 102 12.45 43.04 13.76
N LYS A 103 13.62 43.04 13.10
CA LYS A 103 14.90 43.49 13.72
C LYS A 103 15.48 44.79 13.17
N ARG A 104 14.63 45.67 12.61
CA ARG A 104 15.01 47.02 12.16
C ARG A 104 14.09 48.12 12.71
N GLN A 105 13.88 48.16 14.03
CA GLN A 105 13.34 49.38 14.67
C GLN A 105 13.68 49.44 16.17
N LYS A 106 14.97 49.53 16.51
CA LYS A 106 15.42 50.04 17.82
C LYS A 106 16.82 50.64 17.72
N ARG A 107 16.90 51.89 17.28
CA ARG A 107 17.91 52.92 17.61
C ARG A 107 17.15 54.23 17.35
N GLY A 108 16.72 54.97 18.37
CA GLY A 108 17.54 55.59 19.40
C GLY A 108 17.52 57.07 19.06
#